data_AF-A0A317SUE4-F1
#
_entry.id   AF-A0A317SUE4-F1
#
_cell.length_a   1.000
_cell.length_b   1.000
_cell.length_c   1.000
_cell.angle_alpha   90.00
_cell.angle_beta   90.00
_cell.angle_gamma   90.00
#
_symmetry.space_group_name_H-M   'P 1'
#
loop_
_entity.id
_entity.type
_entity.pdbx_description
1 polymer ?
#
loop_
_entity_poly.entity_id
_entity_poly.type
_entity_poly.pdbx_seq_one_letter_code
_entity_poly.pdbx_strand_id
1 'polypeptide(L)'
;MQPFIACLCSQLRLWLIIFLATFQELVSRDCWGVPPPEICLDYLCDPYSLPGDRTGEWIFKDDRYRKWQESEESEVLWLCGGPGTGKTMLAKRVSAKFLKGLSDPQRGVKLVFHFVTPEPFTTGISVDEAELSQLGLARIACDLLYGILQQDGSLFDGCKTELENQGDKFFTNSHSLWNVLGETIQDCPPGDVYILIDGIDGLKESLCEGLIGRVLRL
;
A
#
# COMPACT_ATOMS: atom_id res chain seq x y z
N MET A 1 -49.06 -36.59 -23.54
CA MET A 1 -48.12 -37.42 -22.77
C MET A 1 -46.72 -36.91 -23.10
N GLN A 2 -45.93 -36.50 -22.11
CA GLN A 2 -44.61 -35.84 -22.30
C GLN A 2 -43.63 -36.66 -23.17
N PRO A 3 -42.60 -36.02 -23.76
CA PRO A 3 -41.33 -35.85 -23.04
C PRO A 3 -40.76 -34.42 -23.06
N PHE A 4 -40.08 -34.12 -21.95
CA PHE A 4 -39.08 -33.07 -21.73
C PHE A 4 -37.95 -33.11 -22.76
N ILE A 5 -37.47 -31.94 -23.20
CA ILE A 5 -36.03 -31.67 -23.34
C ILE A 5 -35.76 -30.27 -22.76
N ALA A 6 -35.16 -30.25 -21.58
CA ALA A 6 -34.52 -29.07 -21.02
C ALA A 6 -33.20 -28.84 -21.75
N CYS A 7 -33.04 -27.70 -22.40
CA CYS A 7 -31.73 -27.25 -22.89
C CYS A 7 -31.13 -26.34 -21.80
N LEU A 8 -30.26 -26.92 -20.97
CA LEU A 8 -29.32 -26.14 -20.16
C LEU A 8 -28.33 -25.47 -21.12
N CYS A 9 -28.50 -24.17 -21.38
CA CYS A 9 -27.43 -23.35 -21.91
C CYS A 9 -26.63 -22.80 -20.72
N SER A 10 -25.55 -23.50 -20.37
CA SER A 10 -24.63 -23.23 -19.26
C SER A 10 -23.61 -22.13 -19.56
N GLN A 11 -24.02 -21.04 -20.21
CA GLN A 11 -23.16 -19.86 -20.44
C GLN A 11 -23.94 -18.54 -20.25
N LEU A 12 -24.68 -18.42 -19.15
CA LEU A 12 -25.30 -17.15 -18.78
C LEU A 12 -24.32 -16.25 -17.99
N ARG A 13 -23.71 -15.32 -18.73
CA ARG A 13 -23.65 -13.88 -18.41
C ARG A 13 -23.20 -13.48 -17.00
N LEU A 14 -22.03 -13.94 -16.55
CA LEU A 14 -21.36 -13.35 -15.38
C LEU A 14 -20.67 -11.98 -15.67
N TRP A 15 -20.74 -11.49 -16.91
CA TRP A 15 -20.07 -10.26 -17.36
C TRP A 15 -20.93 -8.98 -17.27
N LEU A 16 -22.20 -9.07 -16.86
CA LEU A 16 -23.11 -7.91 -16.89
C LEU A 16 -23.16 -7.08 -15.59
N ILE A 17 -22.36 -7.42 -14.58
CA ILE A 17 -22.38 -6.75 -13.26
C ILE A 17 -20.96 -6.40 -12.80
N ILE A 18 -20.15 -5.80 -13.67
CA ILE A 18 -19.20 -4.80 -13.17
C ILE A 18 -20.00 -3.50 -13.19
N PHE A 19 -20.81 -3.29 -12.15
CA PHE A 19 -21.20 -1.92 -11.82
C PHE A 19 -19.89 -1.15 -11.67
N LEU A 20 -19.83 0.06 -12.24
CA LEU A 20 -18.78 1.04 -11.98
C LEU A 20 -18.74 1.25 -10.45
N ALA A 21 -18.03 0.39 -9.74
CA ALA A 21 -18.03 0.39 -8.30
C ALA A 21 -17.25 1.62 -7.86
N THR A 22 -17.79 2.37 -6.91
CA THR A 22 -16.98 3.37 -6.21
C THR A 22 -15.97 2.66 -5.31
N PHE A 23 -14.86 3.31 -4.98
CA PHE A 23 -13.89 2.77 -4.02
C PHE A 23 -14.58 2.29 -2.72
N GLN A 24 -15.55 3.05 -2.20
CA GLN A 24 -16.33 2.70 -1.01
C GLN A 24 -17.17 1.43 -1.16
N GLU A 25 -17.74 1.19 -2.35
CA GLU A 25 -18.50 -0.04 -2.63
C GLU A 25 -17.59 -1.27 -2.70
N LEU A 26 -16.35 -1.14 -3.19
CA LEU A 26 -15.38 -2.23 -3.21
C LEU A 26 -14.89 -2.61 -1.81
N VAL A 27 -14.61 -1.61 -0.97
CA VAL A 27 -14.26 -1.84 0.43
C VAL A 27 -15.41 -2.54 1.15
N SER A 28 -16.65 -2.10 0.93
CA SER A 28 -17.84 -2.70 1.56
C SER A 28 -18.11 -4.15 1.14
N ARG A 29 -17.52 -4.61 0.03
CA ARG A 29 -17.72 -5.95 -0.52
C ARG A 29 -16.58 -6.92 -0.18
N ASP A 30 -15.58 -6.49 0.59
CA ASP A 30 -14.33 -7.24 0.86
C ASP A 30 -13.56 -7.66 -0.40
N CYS A 31 -13.87 -7.07 -1.57
CA CYS A 31 -13.22 -7.40 -2.84
C CYS A 31 -11.74 -7.01 -2.86
N TRP A 32 -11.34 -6.01 -2.06
CA TRP A 32 -9.96 -5.54 -1.99
C TRP A 32 -9.00 -6.57 -1.38
N GLY A 33 -9.51 -7.61 -0.71
CA GLY A 33 -8.72 -8.75 -0.23
C GLY A 33 -7.72 -8.42 0.87
N VAL A 34 -7.71 -7.18 1.36
CA VAL A 34 -6.89 -6.72 2.48
C VAL A 34 -7.83 -6.15 3.54
N PRO A 35 -7.77 -6.63 4.79
CA PRO A 35 -8.46 -5.94 5.88
C PRO A 35 -7.93 -4.50 5.98
N PRO A 36 -8.76 -3.52 6.37
CA PRO A 36 -8.28 -2.17 6.65
C PRO A 36 -7.05 -2.25 7.56
N PRO A 37 -5.97 -1.52 7.28
CA PRO A 37 -4.74 -1.63 8.05
C PRO A 37 -5.04 -1.42 9.54
N GLU A 38 -4.58 -2.33 10.40
CA GLU A 38 -4.79 -2.27 11.86
C GLU A 38 -4.26 -0.96 12.46
N ILE A 39 -3.31 -0.32 11.77
CA ILE A 39 -2.74 0.98 12.10
C ILE A 39 -3.16 1.99 11.02
N CYS A 40 -4.10 2.87 11.37
CA CYS A 40 -4.51 4.00 10.53
C CYS A 40 -3.58 5.20 10.71
N LEU A 41 -3.61 6.14 9.75
CA LEU A 41 -2.94 7.45 9.81
C LEU A 41 -3.20 8.16 11.16
N ASP A 42 -4.41 8.03 11.70
CA ASP A 42 -4.81 8.60 12.99
C ASP A 42 -3.96 8.11 14.16
N TYR A 43 -3.60 6.82 14.18
CA TYR A 43 -2.76 6.24 15.23
C TYR A 43 -1.32 6.77 15.17
N LEU A 44 -0.86 7.13 13.98
CA LEU A 44 0.50 7.66 13.77
C LEU A 44 0.57 9.17 14.01
N CYS A 45 -0.58 9.84 13.89
CA CYS A 45 -0.77 11.24 14.24
C CYS A 45 -1.14 11.44 15.72
N ASP A 46 -1.53 10.38 16.44
CA ASP A 46 -1.93 10.46 17.84
C ASP A 46 -0.78 11.01 18.71
N PRO A 47 -0.96 12.20 19.32
CA PRO A 47 0.08 12.82 20.13
C PRO A 47 0.51 11.97 21.33
N TYR A 48 -0.33 11.06 21.82
CA TYR A 48 0.01 10.14 22.90
C TYR A 48 0.82 8.93 22.44
N SER A 49 0.81 8.65 21.14
CA SER A 49 1.56 7.57 20.47
C SER A 49 2.90 8.02 19.90
N LEU A 50 3.23 9.32 20.02
CA LEU A 50 4.49 9.91 19.59
C LEU A 50 5.59 9.75 20.66
N PRO A 51 6.86 9.66 20.24
CA PRO A 51 7.97 9.69 21.18
C PRO A 51 7.97 11.00 21.95
N GLY A 52 8.29 10.94 23.25
CA GLY A 52 8.41 12.14 24.10
C GLY A 52 9.30 13.21 23.46
N ASP A 53 9.09 14.47 23.84
CA ASP A 53 9.54 15.66 23.11
C ASP A 53 11.02 15.71 22.71
N ARG A 54 11.91 14.92 23.31
CA ARG A 54 13.36 14.88 22.97
C ARG A 54 13.83 13.60 22.28
N THR A 55 13.04 12.54 22.27
CA THR A 55 13.47 11.22 21.78
C THR A 55 13.49 11.19 20.26
N GLY A 56 14.67 10.95 19.67
CA GLY A 56 14.82 10.87 18.21
C GLY A 56 15.01 12.21 17.51
N GLU A 57 15.13 13.33 18.21
CA GLU A 57 15.35 14.65 17.58
C GLU A 57 16.67 14.77 16.81
N TRP A 58 17.64 13.93 17.15
CA TRP A 58 18.94 13.91 16.51
C TRP A 58 18.84 13.69 14.99
N ILE A 59 17.83 12.93 14.52
CA ILE A 59 17.68 12.62 13.09
C ILE A 59 17.47 13.89 12.26
N PHE A 60 16.75 14.88 12.79
CA PHE A 60 16.48 16.13 12.10
C PHE A 60 17.69 17.07 12.03
N LYS A 61 18.76 16.74 12.75
CA LYS A 61 20.04 17.44 12.71
C LYS A 61 21.07 16.69 11.86
N ASP A 62 20.77 15.44 11.47
CA ASP A 62 21.65 14.62 10.66
C ASP A 62 21.63 15.09 9.20
N ASP A 63 22.82 15.28 8.63
CA ASP A 63 22.95 15.81 7.27
C ASP A 63 22.41 14.85 6.21
N ARG A 64 22.42 13.54 6.47
CA ARG A 64 21.85 12.55 5.53
C ARG A 64 20.33 12.67 5.46
N TYR A 65 19.69 12.88 6.61
CA TYR A 65 18.25 13.12 6.65
C TYR A 65 17.90 14.43 5.96
N ARG A 66 18.66 15.50 6.21
CA ARG A 66 18.43 16.81 5.58
C ARG A 66 18.58 16.75 4.07
N LYS A 67 19.64 16.09 3.58
CA LYS A 67 19.85 15.87 2.15
C LYS A 67 18.68 15.12 1.51
N TRP A 68 18.24 14.03 2.15
CA TRP A 68 17.08 13.28 1.70
C TRP A 68 15.80 14.14 1.66
N GLN A 69 15.58 14.95 2.71
CA GLN A 69 14.40 15.82 2.81
C GLN A 69 14.39 16.95 1.77
N GLU A 70 15.56 17.48 1.40
CA GLU A 70 15.71 18.59 0.45
C GLU A 70 15.81 18.10 -1.01
N SER A 71 15.76 16.79 -1.26
CA SER A 71 15.77 16.23 -2.60
C SER A 71 14.49 16.57 -3.37
N GLU A 72 14.64 16.99 -4.61
CA GLU A 72 13.52 17.15 -5.57
C GLU A 72 13.18 15.83 -6.28
N GLU A 73 14.07 14.84 -6.19
CA GLU A 73 13.91 13.50 -6.76
C GLU A 73 13.41 12.51 -5.71
N SER A 74 12.74 11.44 -6.16
CA SER A 74 12.35 10.31 -5.32
C SER A 74 13.57 9.65 -4.67
N GLU A 75 13.73 9.80 -3.35
CA GLU A 75 14.81 9.17 -2.58
C GLU A 75 14.27 8.30 -1.42
N VAL A 76 15.04 7.27 -1.05
CA VAL A 76 14.72 6.36 0.06
C VAL A 76 15.55 6.68 1.30
N LEU A 77 14.86 6.86 2.43
CA LEU A 77 15.49 6.97 3.75
C LEU A 77 15.49 5.64 4.49
N TRP A 78 16.67 5.04 4.63
CA TRP A 78 16.85 3.79 5.38
C TRP A 78 17.11 4.05 6.86
N LEU A 79 16.21 3.54 7.72
CA LEU A 79 16.39 3.55 9.18
C LEU A 79 16.86 2.17 9.65
N CYS A 80 18.17 2.02 9.83
CA CYS A 80 18.79 0.76 10.25
C CYS A 80 19.13 0.76 11.76
N GLY A 81 18.99 -0.39 12.41
CA GLY A 81 19.28 -0.56 13.83
C GLY A 81 18.82 -1.92 14.35
N GLY A 82 19.35 -2.35 15.50
CA GLY A 82 18.98 -3.62 16.11
C GLY A 82 17.50 -3.70 16.56
N PRO A 83 17.01 -4.88 16.95
CA PRO A 83 15.70 -5.02 17.58
C PRO A 83 15.60 -4.14 18.84
N GLY A 84 14.46 -3.50 19.06
CA GLY A 84 14.22 -2.67 20.25
C GLY A 84 14.94 -1.30 20.28
N THR A 85 15.68 -0.91 19.24
CA THR A 85 16.37 0.40 19.21
C THR A 85 15.45 1.59 18.90
N GLY A 86 14.15 1.36 18.73
CA GLY A 86 13.16 2.41 18.48
C GLY A 86 13.07 2.89 17.03
N LYS A 87 13.42 2.06 16.03
CA LYS A 87 13.31 2.40 14.59
C LYS A 87 11.90 2.86 14.20
N THR A 88 10.89 2.05 14.51
CA THR A 88 9.47 2.39 14.30
C THR A 88 9.10 3.70 14.97
N MET A 89 9.58 3.94 16.19
CA MET A 89 9.31 5.17 16.93
C MET A 89 9.97 6.40 16.26
N LEU A 90 11.18 6.23 15.71
CA LEU A 90 11.87 7.25 14.95
C LEU A 90 11.14 7.55 13.63
N ALA A 91 10.71 6.52 12.91
CA ALA A 91 9.93 6.65 11.69
C ALA A 91 8.58 7.36 11.92
N LYS A 92 7.88 7.04 13.01
CA LYS A 92 6.70 7.77 13.48
C LYS A 92 7.00 9.25 13.73
N ARG A 93 8.11 9.56 14.39
CA ARG A 93 8.50 10.96 14.66
C ARG A 93 8.76 11.74 13.37
N VAL A 94 9.48 11.12 12.43
CA VAL A 94 9.74 11.69 11.10
C VAL A 94 8.42 11.97 10.38
N SER A 95 7.56 10.96 10.30
CA SER A 95 6.21 11.04 9.73
C SER A 95 5.38 12.16 10.35
N ALA A 96 5.32 12.23 11.68
CA ALA A 96 4.58 13.25 12.40
C ALA A 96 5.13 14.66 12.18
N LYS A 97 6.44 14.83 11.97
CA LYS A 97 7.02 16.14 11.63
C LYS A 97 6.59 16.59 10.24
N PHE A 98 6.54 15.67 9.27
CA PHE A 98 5.99 15.97 7.95
C PHE A 98 4.52 16.38 8.06
N LEU A 99 3.70 15.58 8.73
CA LEU A 99 2.27 15.86 8.93
C LEU A 99 1.99 17.14 9.73
N LYS A 100 2.77 17.44 10.78
CA LYS A 100 2.61 18.67 11.58
C LYS A 100 3.08 19.92 10.84
N GLY A 101 4.02 19.80 9.90
CA GLY A 101 4.37 20.90 8.99
C GLY A 101 3.27 21.26 8.00
N LEU A 102 2.22 20.43 7.90
CA LEU A 102 1.15 20.45 6.89
C LEU A 102 -0.22 20.85 7.44
N SER A 103 -0.28 21.68 8.49
CA SER A 103 -1.54 22.36 8.84
C SER A 103 -2.05 23.31 7.73
N ASP A 104 -1.35 23.38 6.60
CA ASP A 104 -1.81 23.98 5.36
C ASP A 104 -2.45 22.89 4.45
N PRO A 105 -3.79 22.84 4.34
CA PRO A 105 -4.49 21.91 3.47
C PRO A 105 -4.18 22.07 1.97
N GLN A 106 -3.39 23.08 1.56
CA GLN A 106 -3.00 23.27 0.16
C GLN A 106 -1.83 22.41 -0.32
N ARG A 107 -1.04 21.78 0.55
CA ARG A 107 0.22 21.13 0.14
C ARG A 107 0.10 19.71 -0.42
N GLY A 108 -1.11 19.12 -0.43
CA GLY A 108 -1.41 17.88 -1.15
C GLY A 108 -0.67 16.60 -0.71
N VAL A 109 0.16 16.65 0.34
CA VAL A 109 1.01 15.53 0.75
C VAL A 109 0.19 14.34 1.21
N LYS A 110 0.50 13.15 0.67
CA LYS A 110 -0.13 11.89 1.06
C LYS A 110 0.89 11.03 1.79
N LEU A 111 0.45 10.39 2.88
CA LEU A 111 1.33 9.55 3.68
C LEU A 111 0.71 8.17 3.84
N VAL A 112 1.44 7.15 3.44
CA VAL A 112 0.99 5.76 3.43
C VAL A 112 1.91 4.89 4.26
N PHE A 113 1.32 3.96 4.98
CA PHE A 113 2.03 3.06 5.88
C PHE A 113 1.76 1.61 5.53
N HIS A 114 2.81 0.81 5.46
CA HIS A 114 2.71 -0.63 5.42
C HIS A 114 3.55 -1.22 6.56
N PHE A 115 2.88 -1.94 7.46
CA PHE A 115 3.53 -2.70 8.51
C PHE A 115 3.65 -4.14 8.04
N VAL A 116 4.88 -4.60 7.87
CA VAL A 116 5.13 -6.01 7.56
C VAL A 116 4.73 -6.85 8.76
N THR A 117 3.57 -7.48 8.67
CA THR A 117 3.20 -8.57 9.55
C THR A 117 3.88 -9.85 9.06
N PRO A 118 4.50 -10.64 9.95
CA PRO A 118 4.98 -11.96 9.59
C PRO A 118 3.76 -12.85 9.31
N GLU A 119 3.28 -12.85 8.07
CA GLU A 119 2.21 -13.74 7.66
C GLU A 119 2.74 -15.18 7.61
N PRO A 120 1.99 -16.15 8.16
CA PRO A 120 2.26 -17.55 7.91
C PRO A 120 1.83 -17.82 6.47
N PHE A 121 2.74 -17.67 5.51
CA PHE A 121 2.58 -18.20 4.16
C PHE A 121 2.58 -19.74 4.24
N THR A 122 1.54 -20.33 4.83
CA THR A 122 1.36 -21.77 4.99
C THR A 122 -0.09 -22.12 4.75
N THR A 123 -0.64 -21.76 3.59
CA THR A 123 -1.63 -22.64 2.98
C THR A 123 -0.88 -23.89 2.54
N GLY A 124 -1.24 -25.06 3.08
CA GLY A 124 -0.59 -26.37 2.85
C GLY A 124 -0.67 -26.92 1.42
N ILE A 125 -0.55 -26.04 0.43
CA ILE A 125 -0.48 -26.28 -1.00
C ILE A 125 0.98 -26.06 -1.39
N SER A 126 1.53 -26.94 -2.23
CA SER A 126 2.86 -26.79 -2.82
C SER A 126 2.87 -25.63 -3.82
N VAL A 127 2.82 -24.41 -3.32
CA VAL A 127 2.94 -23.18 -4.12
C VAL A 127 4.43 -22.89 -4.30
N ASP A 128 4.83 -22.56 -5.52
CA ASP A 128 6.20 -22.18 -5.83
C ASP A 128 6.61 -20.92 -5.06
N GLU A 129 7.88 -20.84 -4.63
CA GLU A 129 8.37 -19.71 -3.85
C GLU A 129 8.33 -18.39 -4.63
N ALA A 130 8.50 -18.45 -5.96
CA ALA A 130 8.37 -17.29 -6.82
C ALA A 130 6.91 -16.77 -6.84
N GLU A 131 5.93 -17.67 -6.90
CA GLU A 131 4.51 -17.33 -6.87
C GLU A 131 4.11 -16.72 -5.52
N LEU A 132 4.58 -17.28 -4.40
CA LEU A 132 4.40 -16.68 -3.06
C LEU A 132 5.00 -15.27 -2.96
N SER A 133 6.18 -15.06 -3.55
CA SER A 133 6.82 -13.75 -3.58
C SER A 133 6.00 -12.75 -4.40
N GLN A 134 5.45 -13.16 -5.55
CA GLN A 134 4.58 -12.29 -6.36
C GLN A 134 3.28 -11.93 -5.62
N LEU A 135 2.66 -12.89 -4.92
CA LEU A 135 1.48 -12.64 -4.09
C LEU A 135 1.78 -11.68 -2.93
N GLY A 136 2.93 -11.83 -2.27
CA GLY A 136 3.39 -10.88 -1.24
C GLY A 136 3.55 -9.47 -1.81
N LEU A 137 4.20 -9.33 -2.98
CA LEU A 137 4.34 -8.03 -3.65
C LEU A 137 2.99 -7.44 -4.07
N ALA A 138 2.05 -8.26 -4.53
CA ALA A 138 0.70 -7.83 -4.86
C ALA A 138 0.00 -7.29 -3.61
N ARG A 139 0.04 -8.02 -2.49
CA ARG A 139 -0.55 -7.58 -1.21
C ARG A 139 0.02 -6.23 -0.77
N ILE A 140 1.34 -6.07 -0.79
CA ILE A 140 1.98 -4.80 -0.41
C ILE A 140 1.48 -3.66 -1.31
N ALA A 141 1.42 -3.85 -2.64
CA ALA A 141 0.89 -2.82 -3.53
C ALA A 141 -0.60 -2.52 -3.29
N CYS A 142 -1.43 -3.54 -3.01
CA CYS A 142 -2.82 -3.35 -2.62
C CYS A 142 -2.94 -2.49 -1.36
N ASP A 143 -2.13 -2.74 -0.33
CA ASP A 143 -2.13 -1.98 0.93
C ASP A 143 -1.75 -0.52 0.68
N LEU A 144 -0.71 -0.31 -0.13
CA LEU A 144 -0.24 1.03 -0.46
C LEU A 144 -1.30 1.80 -1.26
N LEU A 145 -1.84 1.19 -2.30
CA LEU A 145 -2.88 1.78 -3.14
C LEU A 145 -4.14 2.10 -2.32
N TYR A 146 -4.55 1.19 -1.43
CA TYR A 146 -5.64 1.45 -0.49
C TYR A 146 -5.38 2.69 0.37
N GLY A 147 -4.17 2.83 0.91
CA GLY A 147 -3.79 3.96 1.74
C GLY A 147 -3.85 5.30 1.01
N ILE A 148 -3.49 5.33 -0.27
CA ILE A 148 -3.62 6.53 -1.12
C ILE A 148 -5.09 6.84 -1.40
N LEU A 149 -5.86 5.83 -1.84
CA LEU A 149 -7.26 5.99 -2.23
C LEU A 149 -8.17 6.34 -1.05
N GLN A 150 -7.83 5.91 0.17
CA GLN A 150 -8.52 6.35 1.38
C GLN A 150 -8.37 7.84 1.65
N GLN A 151 -7.20 8.40 1.34
CA GLN A 151 -6.94 9.84 1.48
C GLN A 151 -7.57 10.63 0.32
N ASP A 152 -7.68 10.01 -0.86
CA ASP A 152 -8.18 10.66 -2.06
C ASP A 152 -8.83 9.66 -3.03
N GLY A 153 -10.13 9.46 -2.86
CA GLY A 153 -10.91 8.55 -3.68
C GLY A 153 -11.08 9.00 -5.14
N SER A 154 -10.68 10.22 -5.49
CA SER A 154 -10.75 10.70 -6.88
C SER A 154 -9.74 10.01 -7.80
N LEU A 155 -8.66 9.46 -7.23
CA LEU A 155 -7.61 8.73 -7.95
C LEU A 155 -8.01 7.29 -8.32
N PHE A 156 -9.25 6.89 -8.07
CA PHE A 156 -9.71 5.53 -8.26
C PHE A 156 -9.88 5.11 -9.73
N ASP A 157 -9.92 6.06 -10.67
CA ASP A 157 -10.23 5.78 -12.08
C ASP A 157 -9.20 4.84 -12.76
N GLY A 158 -7.91 4.94 -12.42
CA GLY A 158 -6.89 4.01 -12.91
C GLY A 158 -7.11 2.57 -12.42
N CYS A 159 -7.36 2.41 -11.11
CA CYS A 159 -7.68 1.12 -10.50
C CYS A 159 -8.96 0.50 -11.08
N LYS A 160 -9.96 1.33 -11.35
CA LYS A 160 -11.24 0.93 -11.90
C LYS A 160 -11.11 0.36 -13.31
N THR A 161 -10.32 1.02 -14.16
CA THR A 161 -10.06 0.56 -15.52
C THR A 161 -9.44 -0.84 -15.51
N GLU A 162 -8.46 -1.06 -14.64
CA GLU A 162 -7.78 -2.36 -14.57
C GLU A 162 -8.65 -3.45 -13.92
N LEU A 163 -9.50 -3.07 -12.97
CA LEU A 163 -10.51 -3.95 -12.39
C LEU A 163 -11.57 -4.38 -13.43
N GLU A 164 -11.99 -3.48 -14.32
CA GLU A 164 -12.89 -3.81 -15.43
C GLU A 164 -12.26 -4.80 -16.41
N ASN A 165 -10.95 -4.69 -16.64
CA ASN A 165 -10.20 -5.56 -17.54
C ASN A 165 -9.96 -6.97 -16.96
N GLN A 166 -9.59 -7.06 -15.68
CA GLN A 166 -9.13 -8.32 -15.05
C GLN A 166 -10.11 -8.95 -14.07
N GLY A 167 -11.10 -8.19 -13.59
CA GLY A 167 -11.92 -8.55 -12.44
C GLY A 167 -11.08 -8.77 -11.18
N ASP A 168 -11.53 -9.67 -10.31
CA ASP A 168 -10.89 -9.94 -9.01
C ASP A 168 -9.43 -10.42 -9.12
N LYS A 169 -9.00 -10.90 -10.28
CA LYS A 169 -7.59 -11.28 -10.53
C LYS A 169 -6.64 -10.09 -10.46
N PHE A 170 -7.14 -8.87 -10.57
CA PHE A 170 -6.36 -7.66 -10.39
C PHE A 170 -5.64 -7.66 -9.04
N PHE A 171 -6.33 -8.04 -7.95
CA PHE A 171 -5.79 -8.00 -6.58
C PHE A 171 -4.71 -9.06 -6.29
N THR A 172 -4.49 -10.01 -7.20
CA THR A 172 -3.40 -10.99 -7.12
C THR A 172 -2.33 -10.76 -8.19
N ASN A 173 -2.57 -9.83 -9.13
CA ASN A 173 -1.64 -9.50 -10.20
C ASN A 173 -0.66 -8.41 -9.76
N SER A 174 0.49 -8.86 -9.27
CA SER A 174 1.58 -8.00 -8.83
C SER A 174 2.01 -6.99 -9.89
N HIS A 175 2.08 -7.33 -11.17
CA HIS A 175 2.56 -6.37 -12.17
C HIS A 175 1.57 -5.21 -12.36
N SER A 176 0.29 -5.53 -12.55
CA SER A 176 -0.76 -4.52 -12.76
C SER A 176 -0.95 -3.62 -11.54
N LEU A 177 -0.92 -4.18 -10.33
CA LEU A 177 -1.05 -3.39 -9.10
C LEU A 177 0.05 -2.35 -8.94
N TRP A 178 1.30 -2.71 -9.20
CA TRP A 178 2.42 -1.78 -9.09
C TRP A 178 2.41 -0.72 -10.19
N ASN A 179 1.93 -1.06 -11.39
CA ASN A 179 1.72 -0.07 -12.45
C ASN A 179 0.64 0.94 -12.06
N VAL A 180 -0.53 0.46 -11.62
CA VAL A 180 -1.62 1.33 -11.15
C VAL A 180 -1.18 2.18 -9.97
N LEU A 181 -0.38 1.63 -9.03
CA LEU A 181 0.20 2.40 -7.93
C LEU A 181 1.09 3.54 -8.43
N GLY A 182 1.98 3.27 -9.40
CA GLY A 182 2.83 4.29 -10.00
C GLY A 182 2.03 5.39 -10.71
N GLU A 183 1.05 5.01 -11.53
CA GLU A 183 0.12 5.95 -12.19
C GLU A 183 -0.64 6.80 -11.16
N THR A 184 -1.15 6.16 -10.10
CA THR A 184 -1.86 6.84 -9.00
C THR A 184 -0.97 7.87 -8.28
N ILE A 185 0.32 7.56 -8.07
CA ILE A 185 1.28 8.48 -7.47
C ILE A 185 1.56 9.66 -8.41
N GLN A 186 1.67 9.42 -9.72
CA GLN A 186 1.88 10.47 -10.72
C GLN A 186 0.67 11.39 -10.89
N ASP A 187 -0.54 10.84 -10.76
CA ASP A 187 -1.80 11.59 -10.86
C ASP A 187 -2.16 12.36 -9.56
N CYS A 188 -1.35 12.20 -8.50
CA CYS A 188 -1.55 12.97 -7.29
C CYS A 188 -1.42 14.48 -7.56
N PRO A 189 -2.30 15.31 -6.98
CA PRO A 189 -2.14 16.77 -7.02
C PRO A 189 -0.73 17.18 -6.53
N PRO A 190 -0.20 18.34 -6.95
CA PRO A 190 1.15 18.77 -6.58
C PRO A 190 1.37 18.70 -5.06
N GLY A 191 2.14 17.70 -4.65
CA GLY A 191 2.34 17.30 -3.26
C GLY A 191 3.11 15.99 -3.19
N ASP A 192 4.00 15.88 -2.21
CA ASP A 192 4.86 14.71 -2.08
C ASP A 192 4.06 13.49 -1.58
N VAL A 193 4.29 12.31 -2.16
CA VAL A 193 3.79 11.04 -1.61
C VAL A 193 4.88 10.38 -0.80
N TYR A 194 4.66 10.24 0.51
CA TYR A 194 5.58 9.54 1.39
C TYR A 194 5.04 8.13 1.69
N ILE A 195 5.92 7.14 1.55
CA ILE A 195 5.62 5.75 1.87
C ILE A 195 6.55 5.32 3.01
N LEU A 196 5.97 4.91 4.14
CA LEU A 196 6.71 4.28 5.23
C LEU A 196 6.42 2.78 5.23
N ILE A 197 7.48 1.98 5.08
CA ILE A 197 7.44 0.53 5.21
C ILE A 197 8.22 0.15 6.47
N ASP A 198 7.54 -0.42 7.46
CA ASP A 198 8.18 -0.89 8.70
C ASP A 198 8.23 -2.42 8.76
N GLY A 199 9.31 -2.96 9.32
CA GLY A 199 9.51 -4.41 9.47
C GLY A 199 9.96 -5.14 8.21
N ILE A 200 10.59 -4.46 7.25
CA ILE A 200 11.11 -5.09 6.01
C ILE A 200 12.09 -6.25 6.29
N ASP A 201 12.76 -6.24 7.44
CA ASP A 201 13.66 -7.29 7.93
C ASP A 201 12.92 -8.59 8.31
N GLY A 202 11.60 -8.55 8.47
CA GLY A 202 10.75 -9.73 8.66
C GLY A 202 10.37 -10.44 7.35
N LEU A 203 10.65 -9.85 6.18
CA LEU A 203 10.34 -10.45 4.89
C LEU A 203 11.37 -11.53 4.50
N LYS A 204 10.92 -12.50 3.70
CA LYS A 204 11.85 -13.37 2.97
C LYS A 204 12.74 -12.54 2.04
N GLU A 205 13.97 -12.97 1.84
CA GLU A 205 14.99 -12.27 1.04
C GLU A 205 14.50 -11.97 -0.38
N SER A 206 13.92 -12.94 -1.09
CA SER A 206 13.38 -12.77 -2.45
C SER A 206 12.28 -11.70 -2.54
N LEU A 207 11.42 -11.65 -1.52
CA LEU A 207 10.34 -10.67 -1.43
C LEU A 207 10.90 -9.28 -1.09
N CYS A 208 11.88 -9.20 -0.20
CA CYS A 208 12.58 -7.97 0.15
C CYS A 208 13.30 -7.35 -1.07
N GLU A 209 14.08 -8.14 -1.81
CA GLU A 209 14.75 -7.69 -3.03
C GLU A 209 13.75 -7.22 -4.08
N GLY A 210 12.67 -7.98 -4.30
CA GLY A 210 11.60 -7.62 -5.22
C GLY A 210 10.90 -6.33 -4.82
N LEU A 211 10.66 -6.11 -3.52
CA LEU A 211 10.03 -4.91 -2.99
C LEU A 211 10.90 -3.68 -3.22
N ILE A 212 12.17 -3.75 -2.82
CA ILE A 212 13.14 -2.67 -2.97
C ILE A 212 13.27 -2.30 -4.46
N GLY A 213 13.40 -3.29 -5.33
CA GLY A 213 13.53 -3.08 -6.76
C GLY A 213 12.31 -2.40 -7.40
N ARG A 214 11.11 -2.56 -6.84
CA ARG A 214 9.90 -1.89 -7.33
C ARG A 214 9.72 -0.49 -6.74
N VAL A 215 9.96 -0.33 -5.43
CA VAL A 215 9.87 0.97 -4.76
C VAL A 215 10.85 1.99 -5.37
N LEU A 216 12.06 1.56 -5.73
CA LEU A 216 13.05 2.43 -6.38
C LEU A 216 12.71 2.82 -7.83
N ARG A 217 11.63 2.28 -8.40
CA ARG A 217 11.17 2.56 -9.77
C ARG A 217 9.86 3.34 -9.81
N LEU A 218 9.27 3.63 -8.64
CA LEU A 218 8.06 4.45 -8.52
C LEU A 218 8.36 5.91 -8.85
#